data_AF-A0A8B8ABH9-F1
#
_entry.id   AF-A0A8B8ABH9-F1
#
_cell.length_a   1.000
_cell.length_b   1.000
_cell.length_c   1.000
_cell.angle_alpha   90.00
_cell.angle_beta   90.00
_cell.angle_gamma   90.00
#
_symmetry.space_group_name_H-M   'P 1'
#
loop_
_entity.id
_entity.type
_entity.pdbx_description
1 polymer ?
#
loop_
_entity_poly.entity_id
_entity_poly.type
_entity_poly.pdbx_seq_one_letter_code
_entity_poly.pdbx_strand_id
1 'polypeptide(L)'
;MLRVTLIDGDPVSFSCPVSRDTVQPVHNCPENEEDWREAAERKNCSQHANQCDDPDRLVYHCVINPFVNETLEVCAYPQNIVFGICAEYNRQWNVIQGNYQTNCTRFWTKPCPVVYRSNSSFKYPGCYELVKKRRPKPDSTTITLNTQKYMSITEHQKTRTTNRLFLSRYCPCDISGM
;
A
#
# COMPACT_ATOMS: atom_id res chain seq x y z
N MET A 1 21.93 11.92 11.91
CA MET A 1 22.06 11.74 10.45
C MET A 1 23.54 11.76 10.13
N LEU A 2 24.09 10.69 9.55
CA LEU A 2 25.49 10.67 9.15
C LEU A 2 25.62 11.47 7.86
N ARG A 3 26.09 12.73 7.94
CA ARG A 3 26.47 13.51 6.77
C ARG A 3 27.85 13.06 6.34
N VAL A 4 27.94 12.31 5.25
CA VAL A 4 29.21 12.04 4.56
C VAL A 4 29.46 13.23 3.63
N THR A 5 30.42 14.09 3.98
CA THR A 5 30.89 15.16 3.10
C THR A 5 32.05 14.63 2.26
N LEU A 6 31.82 14.44 0.96
CA LEU A 6 32.89 14.22 -0.01
C LEU A 6 33.20 15.56 -0.70
N ILE A 7 34.49 15.83 -0.81
CA ILE A 7 35.14 16.89 -1.60
C ILE A 7 34.45 17.09 -2.96
N ASP A 8 33.98 18.31 -3.22
CA ASP A 8 33.42 18.82 -4.49
C ASP A 8 32.38 17.95 -5.21
N GLY A 9 31.39 17.47 -4.47
CA GLY A 9 30.15 16.97 -5.04
C GLY A 9 29.06 16.93 -3.96
N ASP A 10 27.92 17.57 -4.21
CA ASP A 10 26.78 17.49 -3.31
C ASP A 10 26.50 16.01 -2.99
N PRO A 11 26.35 15.65 -1.71
CA PRO A 11 26.11 14.26 -1.33
C PRO A 11 24.82 13.80 -2.00
N VAL A 12 24.94 12.89 -2.96
CA VAL A 12 23.79 12.30 -3.66
C VAL A 12 22.95 11.57 -2.62
N SER A 13 21.83 12.17 -2.24
CA SER A 13 20.90 11.54 -1.33
C SER A 13 20.32 10.28 -2.00
N PHE A 14 20.34 9.17 -1.28
CA PHE A 14 19.77 7.89 -1.71
C PHE A 14 18.29 7.74 -1.33
N SER A 15 17.75 8.70 -0.58
CA SER A 15 16.38 8.67 -0.07
C SER A 15 15.76 10.06 0.01
N CYS A 16 14.46 10.18 -0.21
CA CYS A 16 13.72 11.38 0.16
C CYS A 16 13.04 11.19 1.53
N PRO A 17 13.08 12.15 2.46
CA PRO A 17 12.40 12.03 3.76
C PRO A 17 10.92 11.65 3.66
N VAL A 18 10.17 12.23 2.71
CA VAL A 18 8.73 11.99 2.51
C VAL A 18 8.41 10.54 2.14
N SER A 19 9.38 9.77 1.64
CA SER A 19 9.17 8.39 1.20
C SER A 19 8.54 7.52 2.28
N ARG A 20 8.93 7.70 3.56
CA ARG A 20 8.36 6.94 4.70
C ARG A 20 6.85 7.14 4.85
N ASP A 21 6.37 8.36 4.60
CA ASP A 21 4.96 8.72 4.78
C ASP A 21 4.09 8.23 3.62
N THR A 22 4.71 7.90 2.48
CA THR A 22 4.01 7.38 1.30
C THR A 22 3.84 5.85 1.30
N VAL A 23 4.40 5.15 2.28
CA VAL A 23 4.41 3.67 2.32
C VAL A 23 2.99 3.14 2.54
N GLN A 24 2.56 2.27 1.64
CA GLN A 24 1.26 1.63 1.70
C GLN A 24 1.40 0.12 1.48
N PRO A 25 1.07 -0.73 2.46
CA PRO A 25 0.89 -2.16 2.22
C PRO A 25 -0.20 -2.38 1.18
N VAL A 26 0.09 -3.23 0.19
CA VAL A 26 -0.88 -3.62 -0.84
C VAL A 26 -0.98 -5.13 -0.92
N HIS A 27 -2.15 -5.62 -1.33
CA HIS A 27 -2.34 -7.05 -1.51
C HIS A 27 -1.49 -7.59 -2.67
N ASN A 28 -1.44 -6.89 -3.80
CA ASN A 28 -0.62 -7.27 -4.96
C ASN A 28 0.09 -6.04 -5.53
N CYS A 29 1.30 -6.26 -6.05
CA CYS A 29 1.96 -5.29 -6.92
C CYS A 29 1.56 -5.52 -8.38
N PRO A 30 1.65 -4.49 -9.24
CA PRO A 30 1.54 -4.64 -10.68
C PRO A 30 2.57 -5.63 -11.26
N GLU A 31 2.15 -6.47 -12.20
CA GLU A 31 2.98 -7.54 -12.81
C GLU A 31 3.25 -7.31 -14.31
N ASN A 32 2.76 -6.18 -14.84
CA ASN A 32 2.98 -5.72 -16.21
C ASN A 32 3.05 -4.17 -16.25
N GLU A 33 3.43 -3.61 -17.40
CA GLU A 33 3.67 -2.18 -17.57
C GLU A 33 2.42 -1.32 -17.52
N GLU A 34 1.29 -1.84 -18.01
CA GLU A 34 0.00 -1.14 -18.02
C GLU A 34 -0.51 -0.97 -16.59
N ASP A 35 -0.63 -2.06 -15.84
CA ASP A 35 -1.01 -2.04 -14.42
C ASP A 35 -0.05 -1.17 -13.59
N TRP A 36 1.25 -1.18 -13.95
CA TRP A 36 2.26 -0.39 -13.25
C TRP A 36 2.03 1.10 -13.47
N ARG A 37 1.73 1.51 -14.71
CA ARG A 37 1.43 2.91 -15.04
C ARG A 37 0.17 3.39 -14.34
N GLU A 38 -0.90 2.60 -14.38
CA GLU A 38 -2.16 2.94 -13.68
C GLU A 38 -1.95 3.07 -12.17
N ALA A 39 -1.20 2.14 -11.56
CA ALA A 39 -0.87 2.22 -10.14
C ALA A 39 0.02 3.42 -9.81
N ALA A 40 1.00 3.74 -10.66
CA ALA A 40 1.85 4.91 -10.51
C ALA A 40 1.05 6.22 -10.57
N GLU A 41 0.12 6.32 -11.52
CA GLU A 41 -0.79 7.46 -11.66
C GLU A 41 -1.69 7.62 -10.43
N ARG A 42 -2.30 6.54 -9.94
CA ARG A 42 -3.10 6.57 -8.69
C ARG A 42 -2.26 6.97 -7.47
N LYS A 43 -1.00 6.53 -7.38
CA LYS A 43 -0.11 6.83 -6.25
C LYS A 43 0.40 8.27 -6.28
N ASN A 44 0.49 8.87 -7.47
CA ASN A 44 0.75 10.29 -7.73
C ASN A 44 1.98 10.86 -6.96
N CYS A 45 3.14 10.23 -7.11
CA CYS A 45 4.35 10.61 -6.36
C CYS A 45 4.81 12.06 -6.59
N SER A 46 4.47 12.67 -7.74
CA SER A 46 4.78 14.06 -8.05
C SER A 46 4.19 15.05 -7.03
N GLN A 47 3.09 14.70 -6.35
CA GLN A 47 2.48 15.53 -5.30
C GLN A 47 3.43 15.74 -4.10
N HIS A 48 4.38 14.84 -3.90
CA HIS A 48 5.33 14.88 -2.77
C HIS A 48 6.73 15.33 -3.18
N ALA A 49 6.99 15.54 -4.48
CA ALA A 49 8.32 15.74 -5.02
C ALA A 49 9.03 17.00 -4.49
N ASN A 50 8.27 18.05 -4.18
CA ASN A 50 8.80 19.30 -3.61
C ASN A 50 9.36 19.17 -2.19
N GLN A 51 9.18 18.02 -1.53
CA GLN A 51 9.71 17.72 -0.19
C GLN A 51 11.05 16.98 -0.24
N CYS A 52 11.63 16.87 -1.44
CA CYS A 52 12.82 16.10 -1.72
C CYS A 52 13.93 17.00 -2.28
N ASP A 53 15.19 16.66 -2.00
CA ASP A 53 16.36 17.39 -2.52
C ASP A 53 16.47 17.27 -4.05
N ASP A 54 16.03 16.13 -4.59
CA ASP A 54 15.92 15.83 -6.02
C ASP A 54 14.47 15.40 -6.33
N PRO A 55 13.59 16.34 -6.72
CA PRO A 55 12.18 16.09 -6.99
C PRO A 55 11.93 15.08 -8.12
N ASP A 56 12.71 15.16 -9.21
CA ASP A 56 12.52 14.35 -10.42
C ASP A 56 12.83 12.87 -10.18
N ARG A 57 13.63 12.56 -9.16
CA ARG A 57 13.91 11.19 -8.75
C ARG A 57 12.81 10.56 -7.92
N LEU A 58 11.82 11.30 -7.40
CA LEU A 58 10.76 10.72 -6.58
C LEU A 58 9.72 10.01 -7.46
N VAL A 59 9.89 8.70 -7.63
CA VAL A 59 9.03 7.90 -8.52
C VAL A 59 8.29 6.81 -7.77
N TYR A 60 7.28 6.27 -8.42
CA TYR A 60 6.51 5.15 -7.92
C TYR A 60 7.33 3.85 -7.89
N HIS A 61 7.19 3.12 -6.79
CA HIS A 61 7.68 1.76 -6.62
C HIS A 61 6.57 0.88 -6.05
N CYS A 62 6.53 -0.37 -6.51
CA CYS A 62 5.90 -1.46 -5.77
C CYS A 62 6.92 -2.58 -5.60
N VAL A 63 7.24 -2.92 -4.35
CA VAL A 63 8.37 -3.79 -3.99
C VAL A 63 8.01 -4.65 -2.78
N ILE A 64 8.84 -5.64 -2.44
CA ILE A 64 8.67 -6.44 -1.23
C ILE A 64 9.19 -5.71 0.01
N ASN A 65 8.80 -6.15 1.20
CA ASN A 65 9.44 -5.71 2.46
C ASN A 65 10.67 -6.59 2.79
N PRO A 66 11.49 -6.22 3.78
CA PRO A 66 12.71 -6.97 4.11
C PRO A 66 12.48 -8.42 4.58
N PHE A 67 11.27 -8.72 5.04
CA PHE A 67 10.87 -10.06 5.51
C PHE A 67 10.28 -10.93 4.40
N VAL A 68 10.07 -10.35 3.20
CA VAL A 68 9.46 -11.00 2.04
C VAL A 68 8.07 -11.57 2.37
N ASN A 69 7.29 -10.89 3.21
CA ASN A 69 5.93 -11.31 3.57
C ASN A 69 4.86 -10.26 3.24
N GLU A 70 5.26 -9.08 2.79
CA GLU A 70 4.38 -8.01 2.32
C GLU A 70 4.90 -7.39 1.03
N THR A 71 3.97 -6.83 0.27
CA THR A 71 4.23 -5.95 -0.88
C THR A 71 3.84 -4.53 -0.51
N LEU A 72 4.66 -3.55 -0.88
CA LEU A 72 4.54 -2.16 -0.49
C LEU A 72 4.55 -1.28 -1.74
N GLU A 73 3.56 -0.41 -1.88
CA GLU A 73 3.65 0.77 -2.74
C GLU A 73 4.34 1.91 -1.97
N VAL A 74 5.26 2.62 -2.62
CA VAL A 74 6.02 3.72 -2.01
C VAL A 74 6.52 4.70 -3.09
N CYS A 75 6.58 5.99 -2.76
CA CYS A 75 7.28 6.99 -3.56
C CYS A 75 8.71 7.11 -3.05
N ALA A 76 9.69 6.74 -3.87
CA ALA A 76 11.08 6.69 -3.45
C ALA A 76 12.03 6.97 -4.61
N TYR A 77 13.29 7.20 -4.28
CA TYR A 77 14.34 7.32 -5.28
C TYR A 77 14.69 5.94 -5.87
N PRO A 78 14.75 5.82 -7.20
CA PRO A 78 15.06 4.56 -7.84
C PRO A 78 16.53 4.23 -7.63
N GLN A 79 16.79 3.04 -7.10
CA GLN A 79 18.12 2.46 -6.97
C GLN A 79 18.40 1.41 -8.05
N ASN A 80 19.68 1.21 -8.36
CA ASN A 80 20.14 0.04 -9.10
C ASN A 80 20.20 -1.16 -8.16
N ILE A 81 19.40 -2.17 -8.44
CA ILE A 81 19.42 -3.45 -7.74
C ILE A 81 20.45 -4.33 -8.42
N VAL A 82 21.40 -4.86 -7.66
CA VAL A 82 22.55 -5.62 -8.14
C VAL A 82 22.49 -7.06 -7.59
N PHE A 83 23.33 -7.96 -8.13
CA PHE A 83 23.41 -9.38 -7.74
C PHE A 83 22.20 -10.25 -8.10
N GLY A 84 21.28 -9.77 -8.94
CA GLY A 84 20.17 -10.60 -9.40
C GLY A 84 19.20 -11.00 -8.28
N ILE A 85 18.92 -10.05 -7.38
CA ILE A 85 18.03 -10.19 -6.22
C ILE A 85 16.83 -9.24 -6.36
N CYS A 86 15.77 -9.48 -5.61
CA CYS A 86 14.56 -8.67 -5.63
C CYS A 86 14.76 -7.31 -4.94
N ALA A 87 14.08 -6.28 -5.43
CA ALA A 87 14.04 -4.96 -4.80
C ALA A 87 13.15 -5.02 -3.56
N GLU A 88 13.61 -4.44 -2.45
CA GLU A 88 12.83 -4.20 -1.24
C GLU A 88 12.78 -2.72 -0.90
N TYR A 89 11.77 -2.33 -0.12
CA TYR A 89 11.79 -1.07 0.61
C TYR A 89 11.99 -1.33 2.10
N ASN A 90 13.08 -0.79 2.64
CA ASN A 90 13.38 -0.87 4.07
C ASN A 90 12.88 0.38 4.79
N ARG A 91 11.76 0.26 5.52
CA ARG A 91 11.13 1.37 6.27
C ARG A 91 12.08 1.99 7.30
N GLN A 92 12.90 1.17 7.97
CA GLN A 92 13.82 1.62 9.00
C GLN A 92 14.90 2.54 8.40
N TRP A 93 15.43 2.18 7.23
CA TRP A 93 16.49 2.95 6.57
C TRP A 93 15.97 3.95 5.52
N ASN A 94 14.67 3.98 5.27
CA ASN A 94 14.01 4.82 4.26
C ASN A 94 14.62 4.65 2.85
N VAL A 95 14.93 3.42 2.45
CA VAL A 95 15.68 3.18 1.21
C VAL A 95 15.14 1.99 0.45
N ILE A 96 15.14 2.11 -0.87
CA ILE A 96 14.99 0.97 -1.77
C ILE A 96 16.34 0.27 -1.89
N GLN A 97 16.40 -1.04 -1.71
CA GLN A 97 17.66 -1.79 -1.82
C GLN A 97 17.40 -3.21 -2.33
N GLY A 98 18.46 -4.00 -2.53
CA GLY A 98 18.32 -5.41 -2.86
C GLY A 98 18.08 -6.27 -1.61
N ASN A 99 17.15 -7.22 -1.70
CA ASN A 99 16.89 -8.20 -0.65
C ASN A 99 17.79 -9.42 -0.82
N TYR A 100 18.83 -9.54 0.02
CA TYR A 100 19.82 -10.63 -0.04
C TYR A 100 19.27 -12.04 0.28
N GLN A 101 18.02 -12.16 0.72
CA GLN A 101 17.37 -13.46 0.94
C GLN A 101 16.67 -14.00 -0.32
N THR A 102 16.68 -13.22 -1.40
CA THR A 102 16.04 -13.59 -2.67
C THR A 102 17.08 -13.82 -3.76
N ASN A 103 16.68 -14.59 -4.77
CA ASN A 103 17.48 -14.74 -5.99
C ASN A 103 16.52 -14.88 -7.17
N CYS A 104 16.35 -13.80 -7.93
CA CYS A 104 15.41 -13.73 -9.05
C CYS A 104 16.02 -14.17 -10.39
N THR A 105 17.34 -14.37 -10.46
CA THR A 105 17.98 -14.94 -11.66
C THR A 105 17.62 -16.41 -11.89
N ARG A 106 17.18 -17.10 -10.83
CA ARG A 106 16.77 -18.51 -10.86
C ARG A 106 15.27 -18.71 -11.10
N PHE A 107 14.51 -17.65 -11.32
CA PHE A 107 13.08 -17.79 -11.60
C PHE A 107 12.87 -18.41 -12.98
N TRP A 108 11.92 -19.34 -13.06
CA TRP A 108 11.57 -20.01 -14.32
C TRP A 108 10.94 -19.03 -15.32
N THR A 109 10.04 -18.18 -14.84
CA THR A 109 9.36 -17.16 -15.64
C THR A 109 9.92 -15.79 -15.32
N LYS A 110 10.27 -15.03 -16.37
CA LYS A 110 10.77 -13.65 -16.28
C LYS A 110 11.88 -13.48 -15.20
N PRO A 111 13.01 -14.21 -15.30
CA PRO A 111 14.12 -14.00 -14.39
C PRO A 111 14.62 -12.56 -14.49
N CYS A 112 15.09 -12.03 -13.36
CA CYS A 112 15.73 -10.72 -13.36
C CYS A 112 17.16 -10.80 -13.91
N PRO A 113 17.67 -9.73 -14.55
CA PRO A 113 19.08 -9.62 -14.86
C PRO A 113 19.90 -9.39 -13.57
N VAL A 114 21.22 -9.47 -13.68
CA VAL A 114 22.13 -9.19 -12.54
C VAL A 114 21.95 -7.77 -12.00
N VAL A 115 21.65 -6.81 -12.89
CA VAL A 115 21.41 -5.41 -12.53
C VAL A 115 20.14 -4.89 -13.18
N TYR A 116 19.26 -4.23 -12.41
CA TYR A 116 18.09 -3.53 -12.93
C TYR A 116 17.70 -2.31 -12.10
N ARG A 117 16.89 -1.40 -12.66
CA ARG A 117 16.36 -0.23 -11.93
C ARG A 117 15.16 -0.65 -11.09
N SER A 118 15.15 -0.36 -9.81
CA SER A 118 14.08 -0.79 -8.88
C SER A 118 12.66 -0.34 -9.25
N ASN A 119 12.47 0.74 -10.00
CA ASN A 119 11.13 1.14 -10.48
C ASN A 119 10.62 0.27 -11.64
N SER A 120 11.44 -0.64 -12.18
CA SER A 120 11.04 -1.66 -13.15
C SER A 120 10.79 -3.04 -12.53
N SER A 121 10.65 -3.14 -11.19
CA SER A 121 10.44 -4.41 -10.47
C SER A 121 9.21 -5.19 -10.94
N PHE A 122 8.19 -4.52 -11.51
CA PHE A 122 7.01 -5.15 -12.12
C PHE A 122 7.36 -6.15 -13.24
N LYS A 123 8.54 -6.02 -13.85
CA LYS A 123 9.03 -6.96 -14.87
C LYS A 123 9.38 -8.33 -14.30
N TYR A 124 9.51 -8.45 -12.97
CA TYR A 124 9.97 -9.67 -12.27
C TYR A 124 8.92 -10.13 -11.24
N PRO A 125 7.70 -10.51 -11.67
CA PRO A 125 6.59 -10.83 -10.77
C PRO A 125 6.89 -12.01 -9.81
N GLY A 126 7.87 -12.86 -10.15
CA GLY A 126 8.35 -13.90 -9.25
C GLY A 126 8.80 -13.39 -7.87
N CYS A 127 9.23 -12.13 -7.76
CA CYS A 127 9.54 -11.51 -6.47
C CYS A 127 8.30 -11.37 -5.57
N TYR A 128 7.14 -11.06 -6.16
CA TYR A 128 5.87 -10.96 -5.44
C TYR A 128 5.27 -12.33 -5.13
N GLU A 129 5.54 -13.34 -5.97
CA GLU A 129 5.17 -14.73 -5.69
C GLU A 129 5.84 -15.28 -4.42
N LEU A 130 7.06 -14.83 -4.10
CA LEU A 130 7.72 -15.20 -2.84
C LEU A 130 6.89 -14.74 -1.63
N VAL A 131 6.29 -13.55 -1.71
CA VAL A 131 5.40 -13.01 -0.69
C VAL A 131 4.13 -13.84 -0.58
N LYS A 132 3.48 -14.16 -1.71
CA LYS A 132 2.25 -14.97 -1.73
C LYS A 132 2.46 -16.34 -1.06
N LYS A 133 3.64 -16.95 -1.20
CA LYS A 133 4.01 -18.22 -0.55
C LYS A 133 4.28 -18.12 0.95
N ARG A 134 4.73 -16.96 1.43
CA ARG A 134 5.08 -16.71 2.83
C ARG A 134 3.93 -16.13 3.64
N ARG A 135 2.93 -15.53 3.00
CA ARG A 135 1.71 -15.09 3.68
C ARG A 135 1.04 -16.30 4.33
N PRO A 136 0.61 -16.20 5.61
CA PRO A 136 -0.25 -17.20 6.19
C PRO A 136 -1.45 -17.39 5.26
N LYS A 137 -1.76 -18.65 4.91
CA LYS A 137 -3.04 -18.92 4.25
C LYS A 137 -4.12 -18.37 5.18
N PRO A 138 -5.14 -17.65 4.66
CA PRO A 138 -6.28 -17.32 5.48
C PRO A 138 -6.78 -18.62 6.06
N ASP A 139 -6.80 -18.69 7.39
CA ASP A 139 -7.28 -19.86 8.09
C ASP A 139 -8.71 -20.11 7.59
N SER A 140 -8.95 -21.25 6.96
CA SER A 140 -10.32 -21.69 6.66
C SER A 140 -10.97 -22.14 7.95
N THR A 141 -11.02 -21.25 8.95
CA THR A 141 -12.06 -21.31 9.94
C THR A 141 -13.27 -20.70 9.26
N THR A 142 -14.05 -21.56 8.61
CA THR A 142 -15.45 -21.27 8.33
C THR A 142 -16.08 -20.86 9.66
N ILE A 143 -16.17 -19.56 9.94
CA ILE A 143 -17.12 -19.08 10.93
C ILE A 143 -18.47 -19.34 10.28
N THR A 144 -19.03 -20.52 10.53
CA THR A 144 -20.44 -20.79 10.33
C THR A 144 -21.18 -19.85 11.28
N LEU A 145 -21.42 -18.62 10.85
CA LEU A 145 -22.39 -17.75 11.47
C LEU A 145 -23.75 -18.44 11.29
N ASN A 146 -24.19 -19.13 12.34
CA ASN A 146 -25.48 -19.79 12.38
C ASN A 146 -26.58 -18.74 12.16
N THR A 147 -27.13 -18.70 10.94
CA THR A 147 -28.12 -17.72 10.47
C THR A 147 -29.46 -17.80 11.21
N GLN A 148 -29.62 -18.73 12.15
CA GLN A 148 -30.84 -18.88 12.94
C GLN A 148 -30.97 -17.87 14.09
N LYS A 149 -29.87 -17.27 14.57
CA LYS A 149 -29.92 -16.29 15.66
C LYS A 149 -30.17 -14.85 15.20
N TYR A 150 -29.99 -14.55 13.90
CA TYR A 150 -30.17 -13.19 13.35
C TYR A 150 -31.55 -12.95 12.73
N MET A 151 -32.34 -14.00 12.48
CA MET A 151 -33.74 -13.84 12.04
C MET A 151 -34.76 -13.75 13.19
N SER A 152 -34.35 -14.05 14.43
CA SER A 152 -35.24 -13.95 15.61
C SER A 152 -35.25 -12.56 16.27
N ILE A 153 -34.43 -11.62 15.80
CA ILE A 153 -34.38 -10.24 16.32
C ILE A 153 -35.21 -9.27 15.44
N THR A 154 -35.63 -9.70 14.25
CA THR A 154 -36.29 -8.83 13.26
C THR A 154 -37.82 -9.01 13.15
N GLU A 155 -38.43 -9.84 14.00
CA GLU A 155 -39.89 -10.10 13.99
C GLU A 155 -40.67 -9.50 15.17
N HIS A 156 -40.03 -8.87 16.15
CA HIS A 156 -40.73 -8.25 17.29
C HIS A 156 -40.94 -6.73 17.23
N GLN A 157 -40.61 -6.06 16.13
CA GLN A 157 -40.83 -4.60 16.00
C GLN A 157 -41.68 -4.14 14.81
N LYS A 158 -42.38 -5.02 14.09
CA LYS A 158 -43.19 -4.61 12.92
C LYS A 158 -44.70 -4.87 13.03
N THR A 159 -45.27 -4.95 14.22
CA THR A 159 -46.73 -4.98 14.41
C THR A 159 -47.17 -4.22 15.65
N ARG A 160 -47.36 -2.90 15.52
CA ARG A 160 -48.44 -2.10 16.15
C ARG A 160 -48.18 -0.61 16.01
N THR A 161 -48.51 0.00 14.87
CA THR A 161 -49.19 1.31 14.90
C THR A 161 -49.90 1.59 13.57
N THR A 162 -51.08 1.02 13.37
CA THR A 162 -52.09 1.61 12.51
C THR A 162 -53.42 1.67 13.25
N ASN A 163 -53.99 2.88 13.25
CA ASN A 163 -55.36 3.28 13.56
C ASN A 163 -55.77 3.54 15.02
N ARG A 164 -55.69 4.82 15.43
CA ARG A 164 -56.84 5.64 15.87
C ARG A 164 -56.36 7.10 15.98
N LEU A 165 -56.68 7.94 15.00
CA LEU A 165 -57.91 8.74 14.87
C LEU A 165 -57.88 10.03 15.70
N PHE A 166 -58.04 11.13 14.95
CA PHE A 166 -58.67 12.41 15.27
C PHE A 166 -57.88 13.53 15.93
N LEU A 167 -57.88 14.65 15.17
CA LEU A 167 -57.99 16.05 15.61
C LEU A 167 -56.74 16.62 16.30
N SER A 168 -56.33 17.86 16.15
CA SER A 168 -56.64 19.00 15.29
C SER A 168 -55.62 20.04 15.74
N ARG A 169 -55.22 20.95 14.83
CA ARG A 169 -54.91 22.35 15.15
C ARG A 169 -53.62 22.72 15.93
N TYR A 170 -52.96 23.72 15.34
CA TYR A 170 -52.10 24.77 15.92
C TYR A 170 -50.62 24.46 16.24
N CYS A 171 -49.74 25.08 15.45
CA CYS A 171 -48.55 25.76 15.98
C CYS A 171 -49.01 26.89 16.93
N PRO A 172 -48.25 27.22 17.98
CA PRO A 172 -47.39 28.40 17.81
C PRO A 172 -46.02 28.32 18.50
N CYS A 173 -45.14 29.17 17.99
CA CYS A 173 -43.96 29.71 18.65
C CYS A 173 -44.35 30.42 19.96
N ASP A 174 -43.47 30.47 20.96
CA ASP A 174 -43.43 31.66 21.81
C ASP A 174 -42.04 31.95 22.42
N ILE A 175 -41.77 33.25 22.41
CA ILE A 175 -40.66 33.99 23.00
C ILE A 175 -41.17 34.55 24.34
N SER A 176 -40.27 34.69 25.32
CA SER A 176 -40.28 35.64 26.46
C SER A 176 -40.42 35.03 27.87
N GLY A 177 -39.35 35.22 28.66
CA GLY A 177 -39.38 36.09 29.84
C GLY A 177 -39.79 35.48 31.19
N MET A 178 -38.81 35.22 32.05
CA MET A 178 -38.64 35.82 33.39
C MET A 178 -37.23 35.53 33.90
#